data_AF-A0A8J3AH52-F1
#
_entry.id   AF-A0A8J3AH52-F1
#
_cell.length_a   1.000
_cell.length_b   1.000
_cell.length_c   1.000
_cell.angle_alpha   90.00
_cell.angle_beta   90.00
_cell.angle_gamma   90.00
#
_symmetry.space_group_name_H-M   'P 1'
#
loop_
_entity.id
_entity.type
_entity.pdbx_description
1 polymer ?
#
loop_
_entity_poly.entity_id
_entity_poly.type
_entity_poly.pdbx_seq_one_letter_code
_entity_poly.pdbx_strand_id
1 'polypeptide(L)'
;MGIWIHISTSRHQLKLFDGSQLIKTYPIGVGKMVTPTPAGTYTIINKDPNPGGPFGVLWMGLSRPHYGIHGTNDPASIGHDVSHGCIRMQNRDVLDLSSRVSIGTGVVIQ
;
A
#
# COMPACT_ATOMS: atom_id res chain seq x y z
N MET A 1 -4.36 -19.28 9.54
CA MET A 1 -4.25 -18.38 8.37
C MET A 1 -3.53 -17.14 8.88
N GLY A 2 -2.57 -16.59 8.14
CA GLY A 2 -1.73 -15.50 8.63
C GLY A 2 -2.19 -14.12 8.16
N ILE A 3 -1.36 -13.12 8.46
CA ILE A 3 -1.57 -11.72 8.05
C ILE A 3 -1.55 -11.56 6.52
N TRP A 4 -2.53 -10.83 5.98
CA TRP A 4 -2.59 -10.48 4.55
C TRP A 4 -3.28 -9.13 4.31
N ILE A 5 -3.05 -8.55 3.13
CA ILE A 5 -3.55 -7.24 2.73
C ILE A 5 -4.55 -7.38 1.58
N HIS A 6 -5.67 -6.68 1.67
CA HIS A 6 -6.61 -6.45 0.57
C HIS A 6 -6.62 -4.97 0.19
N ILE A 7 -6.46 -4.65 -1.08
CA ILE A 7 -6.50 -3.29 -1.62
C ILE A 7 -7.69 -3.19 -2.56
N SER A 8 -8.54 -2.20 -2.32
CA SER A 8 -9.64 -1.83 -3.20
C SER A 8 -9.34 -0.46 -3.78
N THR A 9 -9.02 -0.45 -5.07
CA THR A 9 -8.70 0.75 -5.84
C THR A 9 -9.93 1.66 -5.99
N SER A 10 -11.09 1.08 -6.30
CA SER A 10 -12.37 1.80 -6.44
C SER A 10 -12.87 2.45 -5.15
N ARG A 11 -12.42 1.97 -3.99
CA ARG A 11 -12.83 2.49 -2.67
C ARG A 11 -11.72 3.28 -1.97
N HIS A 12 -10.55 3.40 -2.60
CA HIS A 12 -9.37 4.03 -1.98
C HIS A 12 -9.05 3.46 -0.60
N GLN A 13 -9.12 2.13 -0.46
CA GLN A 13 -8.93 1.45 0.82
C GLN A 13 -7.90 0.33 0.76
N LEU A 14 -7.04 0.29 1.78
CA LEU A 14 -6.21 -0.86 2.12
C LEU A 14 -6.74 -1.45 3.42
N LYS A 15 -7.01 -2.75 3.44
CA LYS A 15 -7.48 -3.50 4.60
C LYS A 15 -6.45 -4.54 5.01
N LEU A 16 -6.14 -4.59 6.29
CA LEU A 16 -5.26 -5.57 6.90
C LEU A 16 -6.10 -6.64 7.59
N PHE A 17 -5.83 -7.90 7.29
CA PHE A 17 -6.52 -9.06 7.85
C PHE A 17 -5.58 -10.01 8.56
N ASP A 18 -6.10 -10.72 9.57
CA ASP A 18 -5.52 -11.95 10.11
C ASP A 18 -6.50 -13.09 9.90
N GLY A 19 -6.19 -13.97 8.94
CA GLY A 19 -7.17 -14.94 8.43
C GLY A 19 -8.44 -14.25 7.91
N SER A 20 -9.58 -14.46 8.56
CA SER A 20 -10.86 -13.81 8.22
C SER A 20 -11.15 -12.54 9.01
N GLN A 21 -10.35 -12.22 10.05
CA GLN A 21 -10.58 -11.07 10.91
C GLN A 21 -10.00 -9.81 10.28
N LEU A 22 -10.84 -8.79 10.07
CA LEU A 22 -10.37 -7.45 9.71
C LEU A 22 -9.69 -6.80 10.93
N ILE A 23 -8.40 -6.51 10.82
CA ILE A 23 -7.64 -5.82 11.86
C ILE A 23 -7.82 -4.30 11.72
N LYS A 24 -7.62 -3.78 10.51
CA LYS A 24 -7.63 -2.32 10.28
C LYS A 24 -7.90 -1.96 8.82
N THR A 25 -8.48 -0.79 8.61
CA THR A 25 -8.67 -0.17 7.29
C THR A 25 -7.92 1.15 7.24
N TYR A 26 -7.24 1.41 6.13
CA TYR A 26 -6.47 2.62 5.87
C TYR A 26 -6.97 3.29 4.59
N PRO A 27 -7.09 4.64 4.57
CA PRO A 27 -7.30 5.38 3.33
C PRO A 27 -6.00 5.38 2.51
N ILE A 28 -6.12 5.24 1.19
CA ILE A 28 -4.97 5.21 0.28
C ILE A 28 -5.17 6.12 -0.93
N GLY A 29 -4.08 6.61 -1.50
CA GLY A 29 -4.06 7.16 -2.87
C GLY A 29 -3.64 6.07 -3.85
N VAL A 30 -4.25 6.04 -5.04
CA VAL A 30 -3.99 5.00 -6.06
C VAL A 30 -3.64 5.61 -7.42
N GLY A 31 -3.34 4.74 -8.38
CA GLY A 31 -2.99 5.14 -9.74
C GLY A 31 -4.11 5.91 -10.45
N LYS A 32 -3.73 6.91 -11.24
CA LYS A 32 -4.64 7.58 -12.18
C LYS A 32 -5.29 6.58 -13.13
N MET A 33 -6.46 6.90 -13.69
CA MET A 33 -7.15 6.09 -14.70
C MET A 33 -6.23 5.68 -15.88
N VAL A 34 -5.32 6.57 -16.30
CA VAL A 34 -4.37 6.33 -17.40
C VAL A 34 -3.10 5.55 -16.97
N THR A 35 -2.85 5.45 -15.67
CA THR A 35 -1.74 4.68 -15.07
C THR A 35 -2.27 3.91 -13.86
N PRO A 36 -3.20 2.96 -14.06
CA PRO A 36 -3.96 2.38 -12.98
C PRO A 36 -3.08 1.51 -12.09
N THR A 37 -3.45 1.42 -10.81
CA THR A 37 -2.87 0.40 -9.94
C THR A 37 -3.33 -0.97 -10.44
N PRO A 38 -2.40 -1.86 -10.80
CA PRO A 38 -2.73 -3.12 -11.44
C PRO A 38 -3.37 -4.10 -10.46
N ALA A 39 -4.52 -4.65 -10.84
CA ALA A 39 -5.15 -5.73 -10.11
C ALA A 39 -4.29 -7.01 -10.16
N GLY A 40 -4.35 -7.81 -9.10
CA GLY A 40 -3.63 -9.06 -9.02
C GLY A 40 -3.25 -9.46 -7.59
N THR A 41 -2.54 -10.58 -7.49
CA THR A 41 -2.01 -11.11 -6.23
C THR A 41 -0.49 -10.92 -6.22
N TYR A 42 0.00 -10.30 -5.15
CA TYR A 42 1.39 -9.93 -4.94
C TYR A 42 1.85 -10.32 -3.53
N THR A 43 3.12 -10.11 -3.24
CA THR A 43 3.68 -10.21 -1.89
C THR A 43 4.57 -9.01 -1.59
N ILE A 44 4.76 -8.68 -0.31
CA ILE A 44 5.79 -7.73 0.12
C ILE A 44 7.18 -8.37 -0.06
N ILE A 45 8.07 -7.76 -0.84
CA ILE A 45 9.40 -8.32 -1.12
C ILE A 45 10.54 -7.63 -0.39
N ASN A 46 10.38 -6.35 -0.04
CA ASN A 46 11.36 -5.59 0.72
C ASN A 46 10.70 -4.42 1.47
N LYS A 47 11.45 -3.85 2.40
CA LYS A 47 11.09 -2.62 3.12
C LYS A 47 12.30 -1.71 3.18
N ASP A 48 12.11 -0.45 2.83
CA ASP A 48 13.17 0.56 2.81
C ASP A 48 12.75 1.77 3.67
N PRO A 49 13.37 1.97 4.84
CA PRO A 49 13.05 3.07 5.74
C PRO A 49 13.64 4.40 5.27
N ASN A 50 12.86 5.47 5.43
CA ASN A 50 13.25 6.85 5.10
C ASN A 50 13.73 7.09 3.65
N PRO A 51 13.00 6.62 2.62
CA PRO A 51 13.36 6.88 1.22
C PRO A 51 13.24 8.36 0.85
N GLY A 52 12.44 9.14 1.60
CA GLY A 52 12.25 10.55 1.36
C GLY A 52 11.44 10.88 0.11
N GLY A 53 11.36 12.18 -0.21
CA GLY A 53 10.67 12.69 -1.39
C GLY A 53 9.22 12.16 -1.51
N PRO A 54 8.77 11.75 -2.69
CA PRO A 54 7.39 11.29 -2.92
C PRO A 54 7.03 9.99 -2.18
N PHE A 55 8.03 9.26 -1.66
CA PHE A 55 7.87 8.00 -0.95
C PHE A 55 7.70 8.19 0.57
N GLY A 56 7.96 9.40 1.07
CA GLY A 56 7.79 9.73 2.48
C GLY A 56 8.73 8.94 3.39
N VAL A 57 8.16 8.40 4.48
CA VAL A 57 8.95 7.78 5.57
C VAL A 57 9.26 6.30 5.37
N LEU A 58 8.60 5.63 4.42
CA LEU A 58 8.79 4.20 4.19
C LEU A 58 8.36 3.80 2.78
N TRP A 59 9.12 2.89 2.19
CA TRP A 59 8.74 2.12 0.99
C TRP A 59 8.60 0.64 1.32
N MET A 60 7.55 -0.01 0.84
CA MET A 60 7.36 -1.46 0.85
C MET A 60 7.13 -1.95 -0.57
N GLY A 61 8.11 -2.66 -1.15
CA GLY A 61 8.02 -3.13 -2.53
C GLY A 61 7.09 -4.33 -2.66
N LEU A 62 6.35 -4.39 -3.76
CA LEU A 62 5.54 -5.54 -4.15
C LEU A 62 6.35 -6.47 -5.07
N SER A 63 5.92 -7.73 -5.19
CA SER A 63 6.46 -8.71 -6.14
C SER A 63 6.24 -8.38 -7.63
N ARG A 64 5.90 -7.12 -7.93
CA ARG A 64 5.83 -6.53 -9.26
C ARG A 64 6.86 -5.41 -9.35
N PRO A 65 7.83 -5.50 -10.28
CA PRO A 65 8.87 -4.47 -10.43
C PRO A 65 8.29 -3.07 -10.55
N HIS A 66 8.84 -2.12 -9.79
CA HIS A 66 8.45 -0.70 -9.72
C HIS A 66 7.13 -0.36 -9.01
N TYR A 67 6.47 -1.33 -8.37
CA TYR A 67 5.24 -1.07 -7.60
C TYR A 67 5.47 -1.31 -6.12
N GLY A 68 4.85 -0.47 -5.29
CA GLY A 68 5.01 -0.52 -3.85
C GLY A 68 3.88 0.19 -3.11
N ILE A 69 3.83 -0.08 -1.80
CA ILE A 69 3.04 0.65 -0.82
C ILE A 69 4.01 1.58 -0.09
N HIS A 70 3.75 2.88 -0.07
CA HIS A 70 4.67 3.84 0.50
C HIS A 70 3.97 5.01 1.17
N GLY A 71 4.72 5.78 1.96
CA GLY A 71 4.26 7.04 2.55
C GLY A 71 4.07 8.13 1.51
N THR A 72 4.00 9.39 1.91
CA THR A 72 3.95 10.50 0.94
C THR A 72 4.44 11.80 1.55
N ASN A 73 4.99 12.69 0.71
CA ASN A 73 5.22 14.10 1.05
C ASN A 73 4.03 15.00 0.68
N ASP A 74 2.97 14.43 0.10
CA ASP A 74 1.75 15.13 -0.28
C ASP A 74 0.52 14.45 0.38
N PRO A 75 0.22 14.78 1.65
CA PRO A 75 -0.88 14.14 2.39
C PRO A 75 -2.25 14.36 1.76
N ALA A 76 -2.43 15.44 1.00
CA ALA A 76 -3.68 15.73 0.29
C ALA A 76 -3.93 14.76 -0.87
N SER A 77 -2.93 13.99 -1.28
CA SER A 77 -3.05 12.97 -2.33
C SER A 77 -3.79 11.69 -1.90
N ILE A 78 -4.03 11.51 -0.59
CA ILE A 78 -4.71 10.33 -0.05
C ILE A 78 -6.22 10.40 -0.30
N GLY A 79 -6.81 9.31 -0.78
CA GLY A 79 -8.23 9.27 -1.17
C GLY A 79 -8.51 9.67 -2.62
N HIS A 80 -7.46 9.84 -3.44
CA HIS A 80 -7.57 10.29 -4.82
C HIS A 80 -6.75 9.42 -5.80
N ASP A 81 -7.11 9.51 -7.09
CA ASP A 81 -6.43 8.87 -8.21
C ASP A 81 -5.30 9.76 -8.75
N VAL A 82 -4.13 9.69 -8.12
CA VAL A 82 -3.06 10.69 -8.29
C VAL A 82 -1.68 10.10 -8.52
N SER A 83 -1.51 8.80 -8.30
CA SER A 83 -0.22 8.13 -8.45
C SER A 83 0.00 7.59 -9.87
N HIS A 84 1.23 7.12 -10.14
CA HIS A 84 1.58 6.38 -11.36
C HIS A 84 1.41 4.86 -11.19
N GLY A 85 0.50 4.44 -10.29
CA GLY A 85 0.18 3.03 -10.03
C GLY A 85 0.62 2.51 -8.66
N CYS A 86 1.50 3.22 -7.94
CA CYS A 86 1.86 2.89 -6.55
C CYS A 86 0.75 3.25 -5.56
N ILE A 87 0.74 2.58 -4.40
CA ILE A 87 -0.22 2.82 -3.34
C ILE A 87 0.39 3.81 -2.33
N ARG A 88 -0.23 4.99 -2.21
CA ARG A 88 0.18 6.04 -1.28
C ARG A 88 -0.59 5.93 0.02
N MET A 89 0.09 6.11 1.15
CA MET A 89 -0.49 6.13 2.49
C MET A 89 -0.03 7.39 3.24
N GLN A 90 -0.78 7.79 4.28
CA GLN A 90 -0.22 8.74 5.24
C GLN A 90 1.02 8.13 5.91
N ASN A 91 2.01 8.97 6.23
CA ASN A 91 3.26 8.50 6.83
C ASN A 91 3.04 7.72 8.15
N ARG A 92 2.08 8.15 8.99
CA ARG A 92 1.72 7.39 10.20
C ARG A 92 1.12 6.01 9.89
N ASP A 93 0.35 5.93 8.81
CA ASP A 93 -0.39 4.71 8.44
C ASP A 93 0.54 3.69 7.78
N VAL A 94 1.50 4.14 6.96
CA VAL A 94 2.49 3.23 6.36
C VAL A 94 3.42 2.63 7.41
N LEU A 95 3.77 3.40 8.45
CA LEU A 95 4.58 2.92 9.56
C LEU A 95 3.81 1.91 10.42
N ASP A 96 2.53 2.19 10.72
CA ASP A 96 1.66 1.24 11.44
C ASP A 96 1.40 -0.03 10.64
N LEU A 97 1.22 0.06 9.31
CA LEU A 97 1.09 -1.13 8.47
C LEU A 97 2.39 -1.95 8.49
N SER A 98 3.53 -1.29 8.33
CA SER A 98 4.85 -1.94 8.29
C SER A 98 5.20 -2.69 9.57
N SER A 99 4.80 -2.20 10.73
CA SER A 99 5.05 -2.88 12.01
C SER A 99 4.23 -4.17 12.17
N ARG A 100 3.18 -4.37 11.35
CA ARG A 100 2.24 -5.50 11.44
C ARG A 100 2.43 -6.56 10.37
N VAL A 101 3.08 -6.21 9.25
CA VAL A 101 3.29 -7.12 8.12
C VAL A 101 4.75 -7.53 8.01
N SER A 102 5.03 -8.68 7.40
CA SER A 102 6.39 -9.18 7.18
C SER A 102 6.71 -9.23 5.69
N ILE A 103 7.99 -9.37 5.34
CA ILE A 103 8.36 -9.79 3.98
C ILE A 103 7.69 -11.15 3.73
N GLY A 104 7.10 -11.31 2.55
CA GLY A 104 6.28 -12.47 2.18
C GLY A 104 4.78 -12.32 2.48
N THR A 105 4.34 -11.27 3.20
CA THR A 105 2.90 -11.03 3.42
C THR A 105 2.19 -10.87 2.08
N GLY A 106 1.10 -11.63 1.89
CA GLY A 106 0.27 -11.60 0.68
C GLY A 106 -0.52 -10.30 0.55
N VAL A 107 -0.61 -9.80 -0.68
CA VAL A 107 -1.30 -8.56 -1.06
C VAL A 107 -2.22 -8.87 -2.23
N VAL A 108 -3.51 -8.61 -2.10
CA VAL A 108 -4.50 -8.75 -3.19
C VAL A 108 -5.00 -7.37 -3.57
N ILE A 109 -4.93 -7.01 -4.85
CA ILE A 109 -5.40 -5.73 -5.39
C ILE A 109 -6.60 -5.97 -6.31
N GLN A 110 -7.69 -5.24 -6.07
CA GLN A 110 -8.94 -5.28 -6.83
C GLN A 110 -9.51 -3.89 -7.11
#